data_AF-A0A3E0NW43-F1
#
_entry.id   AF-A0A3E0NW43-F1
#
_cell.length_a   1.000
_cell.length_b   1.000
_cell.length_c   1.000
_cell.angle_alpha   90.00
_cell.angle_beta   90.00
_cell.angle_gamma   90.00
#
_symmetry.space_group_name_H-M   'P 1'
#
loop_
_entity.id
_entity.type
_entity.pdbx_description
1 polymer ?
#
loop_
_entity_poly.entity_id
_entity_poly.type
_entity_poly.pdbx_seq_one_letter_code
_entity_poly.pdbx_strand_id
1 'polypeptide(L)'
;MKEPPDRPQRGADRRELAPLPEPESSASVRPRSDRGRGSSNPRPLVVRFGAMGDMVMLTALTRLLARRFGAPCDVVASQGSPQLVFRELDSIGDVFTVQSRRRPFWFSLEQQELVRQLRRRGPSPTFVLDDLPKVHWLLRRADIPERLIVRPSPTGASDGLEPRGDLEHLVDFAARLGRCGEFGPSRCFVGEPSPRAELATSQAERNDCARWLAGRGLAGRQLVLLQPLSRRRRRGRWPIENWRRLALAITDRLPEARLLLTGSPEEAPLLAELERSIAVPAVRSVAPDLPLRRLFALLEVAHSCVSIDTGPAQAAAALGCPLVVLFGRADPRRNAPRGDGPIAVCCAWPRERWPATRREWEGSHAMAEISPQSVIDAWTEVTSGEVAVTARPGAAL
;
A
#
# COMPACT_ATOMS: atom_id res chain seq x y z
N MET A 1 -23.92 36.84 63.04
CA MET A 1 -23.50 35.47 63.39
C MET A 1 -24.75 34.60 63.44
N LYS A 2 -25.07 33.92 62.33
CA LYS A 2 -26.04 32.83 62.18
C LYS A 2 -25.86 32.27 60.76
N GLU A 3 -25.69 30.96 60.66
CA GLU A 3 -25.25 30.18 59.49
C GLU A 3 -26.22 30.21 58.29
N PRO A 4 -25.75 29.94 57.06
CA PRO A 4 -26.61 29.82 55.88
C PRO A 4 -27.22 28.41 55.75
N PRO A 5 -28.40 28.26 55.12
CA PRO A 5 -29.02 26.96 54.93
C PRO A 5 -28.53 26.22 53.66
N ASP A 6 -28.63 24.90 53.81
CA ASP A 6 -28.33 23.76 52.94
C ASP A 6 -28.45 23.90 51.41
N ARG A 7 -27.50 23.27 50.72
CA ARG A 7 -27.55 22.95 49.28
C ARG A 7 -28.31 21.63 49.05
N PRO A 8 -29.13 21.49 48.01
CA PRO A 8 -29.73 20.22 47.66
C PRO A 8 -28.72 19.27 47.02
N GLN A 9 -28.68 18.04 47.55
CA GLN A 9 -27.93 16.90 47.02
C GLN A 9 -28.48 16.48 45.64
N ARG A 10 -27.66 16.55 44.59
CA ARG A 10 -27.91 15.80 43.34
C ARG A 10 -27.24 14.44 43.46
N GLY A 11 -28.07 13.41 43.65
CA GLY A 11 -27.66 12.03 43.41
C GLY A 11 -27.30 11.84 41.95
N ALA A 12 -26.02 11.58 41.67
CA ALA A 12 -25.57 11.08 40.38
C ALA A 12 -25.43 9.55 40.51
N ASP A 13 -26.38 8.86 39.89
CA ASP A 13 -26.32 7.43 39.59
C ASP A 13 -25.02 7.14 38.81
N ARG A 14 -23.98 6.69 39.50
CA ARG A 14 -22.79 6.10 38.87
C ARG A 14 -23.14 4.70 38.41
N ARG A 15 -23.71 4.58 37.21
CA ARG A 15 -23.62 3.31 36.47
C ARG A 15 -22.16 3.10 36.09
N GLU A 16 -21.56 2.06 36.65
CA GLU A 16 -20.23 1.57 36.29
C GLU A 16 -20.13 1.42 34.77
N LEU A 17 -19.31 2.26 34.13
CA LEU A 17 -18.82 1.98 32.79
C LEU A 17 -17.83 0.82 32.90
N ALA A 18 -18.15 -0.29 32.23
CA ALA A 18 -17.20 -1.36 31.99
C ALA A 18 -15.91 -0.78 31.35
N PRO A 19 -14.71 -1.20 31.80
CA PRO A 19 -13.47 -0.67 31.28
C PRO A 19 -13.32 -0.98 29.79
N LEU A 20 -12.92 0.04 29.03
CA LEU A 20 -12.56 -0.07 27.61
C LEU A 20 -11.42 -1.11 27.46
N PRO A 21 -11.45 -1.98 26.44
CA PRO A 21 -10.37 -2.92 26.21
C PRO A 21 -9.08 -2.16 25.89
N GLU A 22 -7.99 -2.53 26.56
CA GLU A 22 -6.66 -1.97 26.34
C GLU A 22 -6.21 -2.13 24.87
N PRO A 23 -5.41 -1.19 24.33
CA PRO A 23 -4.84 -1.34 23.00
C PRO A 23 -3.98 -2.59 22.97
N GLU A 24 -4.26 -3.51 22.04
CA GLU A 24 -3.51 -4.74 21.84
C GLU A 24 -2.00 -4.46 21.85
N SER A 25 -1.36 -4.88 22.94
CA SER A 25 0.07 -4.95 23.13
C SER A 25 0.73 -5.52 21.89
N SER A 26 1.78 -4.85 21.44
CA SER A 26 2.67 -5.27 20.36
C SER A 26 3.06 -6.74 20.51
N ALA A 27 2.34 -7.62 19.82
CA ALA A 27 2.69 -9.02 19.74
C ALA A 27 4.04 -9.12 19.04
N SER A 28 5.09 -9.31 19.83
CA SER A 28 6.42 -9.67 19.34
C SER A 28 6.28 -10.98 18.58
N VAL A 29 6.31 -10.91 17.26
CA VAL A 29 6.53 -12.09 16.42
C VAL A 29 7.90 -12.64 16.82
N ARG A 30 7.90 -13.81 17.46
CA ARG A 30 9.15 -14.49 17.83
C ARG A 30 9.95 -14.76 16.55
N PRO A 31 11.27 -14.55 16.54
CA PRO A 31 12.09 -14.96 15.41
C PRO A 31 11.95 -16.47 15.21
N ARG A 32 11.68 -16.90 13.98
CA ARG A 32 11.66 -18.33 13.61
C ARG A 32 13.04 -18.90 13.95
N SER A 33 13.07 -19.85 14.88
CA SER A 33 14.29 -20.49 15.35
C SER A 33 14.96 -21.31 14.25
N ASP A 34 16.24 -21.04 14.09
CA ASP A 34 17.33 -21.80 13.48
C ASP A 34 16.95 -23.20 12.94
N ARG A 35 16.84 -23.31 11.61
CA ARG A 35 16.94 -24.59 10.89
C ARG A 35 18.23 -24.58 10.07
N GLY A 36 19.21 -25.36 10.51
CA GLY A 36 20.22 -26.01 9.67
C GLY A 36 21.37 -25.13 9.17
N ARG A 37 22.52 -25.20 9.85
CA ARG A 37 23.83 -24.83 9.29
C ARG A 37 24.20 -25.77 8.14
N GLY A 38 23.88 -25.38 6.92
CA GLY A 38 24.41 -25.94 5.67
C GLY A 38 24.36 -24.83 4.63
N SER A 39 25.52 -24.25 4.29
CA SER A 39 25.73 -23.18 3.29
C SER A 39 24.49 -22.33 2.96
N SER A 40 23.97 -21.56 3.93
CA SER A 40 22.80 -20.73 3.69
C SER A 40 23.20 -19.55 2.81
N ASN A 41 22.62 -19.44 1.61
CA ASN A 41 22.77 -18.25 0.78
C ASN A 41 22.47 -16.99 1.61
N PRO A 42 23.26 -15.91 1.45
CA PRO A 42 23.06 -14.70 2.24
C PRO A 42 21.68 -14.12 1.91
N ARG A 43 20.83 -14.00 2.93
CA ARG A 43 19.54 -13.29 2.80
C ARG A 43 19.85 -11.85 2.36
N PRO A 44 19.28 -11.34 1.26
CA PRO A 44 19.46 -9.94 0.88
C PRO A 44 18.66 -9.02 1.83
N LEU A 45 19.15 -7.81 2.04
CA LEU A 45 18.48 -6.76 2.82
C LEU A 45 17.90 -5.71 1.86
N VAL A 46 16.65 -5.32 2.03
CA VAL A 46 16.00 -4.28 1.23
C VAL A 46 15.59 -3.14 2.14
N VAL A 47 15.95 -1.90 1.80
CA VAL A 47 15.64 -0.71 2.60
C VAL A 47 14.71 0.21 1.82
N ARG A 48 13.49 0.39 2.34
CA ARG A 48 12.48 1.29 1.77
C ARG A 48 11.57 1.90 2.85
N PHE A 49 11.49 3.21 2.88
CA PHE A 49 10.76 4.04 3.81
C PHE A 49 9.57 4.72 3.13
N GLY A 50 8.61 3.89 2.72
CA GLY A 50 7.41 4.31 2.01
C GLY A 50 6.11 4.16 2.80
N ALA A 51 4.98 4.48 2.16
CA ALA A 51 3.64 4.10 2.62
C ALA A 51 3.38 2.61 2.43
N MET A 52 2.21 2.16 2.89
CA MET A 52 1.69 0.83 2.59
C MET A 52 1.71 0.50 1.08
N GLY A 53 1.31 1.42 0.20
CA GLY A 53 1.37 1.20 -1.26
C GLY A 53 2.79 0.99 -1.80
N ASP A 54 3.79 1.67 -1.22
CA ASP A 54 5.20 1.41 -1.54
C ASP A 54 5.62 0.00 -1.10
N MET A 55 5.12 -0.48 0.06
CA MET A 55 5.42 -1.83 0.54
C MET A 55 4.80 -2.90 -0.37
N VAL A 56 3.57 -2.68 -0.87
CA VAL A 56 2.96 -3.58 -1.85
C VAL A 56 3.80 -3.63 -3.13
N MET A 57 4.18 -2.49 -3.69
CA MET A 57 5.07 -2.46 -4.87
C MET A 57 6.45 -3.07 -4.60
N LEU A 58 6.97 -2.95 -3.38
CA LEU A 58 8.27 -3.52 -2.98
C LEU A 58 8.30 -5.05 -3.07
N THR A 59 7.15 -5.71 -2.95
CA THR A 59 7.06 -7.18 -3.05
C THR A 59 7.57 -7.71 -4.39
N ALA A 60 7.44 -6.92 -5.47
CA ALA A 60 8.02 -7.26 -6.77
C ALA A 60 9.55 -7.40 -6.68
N LEU A 61 10.22 -6.46 -5.99
CA LEU A 61 11.67 -6.50 -5.80
C LEU A 61 12.06 -7.67 -4.90
N THR A 62 11.36 -7.88 -3.79
CA THR A 62 11.72 -8.98 -2.87
C THR A 62 11.52 -10.33 -3.51
N ARG A 63 10.48 -10.52 -4.34
CA ARG A 63 10.29 -11.73 -5.15
C ARG A 63 11.45 -11.93 -6.14
N LEU A 64 11.89 -10.86 -6.82
CA LEU A 64 13.04 -10.92 -7.74
C LEU A 64 14.31 -11.35 -6.99
N LEU A 65 14.61 -10.68 -5.89
CA LEU A 65 15.80 -10.93 -5.10
C LEU A 65 15.77 -12.30 -4.43
N ALA A 66 14.61 -12.75 -3.95
CA ALA A 66 14.47 -14.08 -3.36
C ALA A 66 14.77 -15.18 -4.39
N ARG A 67 14.28 -15.03 -5.63
CA ARG A 67 14.65 -15.93 -6.73
C ARG A 67 16.15 -15.85 -7.07
N ARG A 68 16.71 -14.64 -7.11
CA ARG A 68 18.12 -14.41 -7.45
C ARG A 68 19.08 -15.00 -6.42
N PHE A 69 18.79 -14.85 -5.14
CA PHE A 69 19.64 -15.28 -4.03
C PHE A 69 19.24 -16.64 -3.46
N GLY A 70 18.13 -17.24 -3.89
CA GLY A 70 17.61 -18.49 -3.33
C GLY A 70 17.29 -18.41 -1.83
N ALA A 71 17.01 -17.20 -1.32
CA ALA A 71 16.78 -16.93 0.09
C ALA A 71 15.83 -15.73 0.26
N PRO A 72 14.97 -15.71 1.29
CA PRO A 72 14.03 -14.61 1.52
C PRO A 72 14.75 -13.29 1.81
N CYS A 73 14.11 -12.18 1.45
CA CYS A 73 14.59 -10.83 1.67
C CYS A 73 14.21 -10.31 3.04
N ASP A 74 15.18 -9.80 3.78
CA ASP A 74 14.89 -9.00 4.97
C ASP A 74 14.58 -7.57 4.57
N VAL A 75 13.69 -6.90 5.29
CA VAL A 75 13.19 -5.57 4.91
C VAL A 75 13.36 -4.59 6.06
N VAL A 76 13.95 -3.43 5.78
CA VAL A 76 13.92 -2.26 6.68
C VAL A 76 12.89 -1.27 6.12
N ALA A 77 11.84 -1.04 6.90
CA ALA A 77 10.74 -0.15 6.56
C ALA A 77 10.48 0.89 7.64
N SER A 78 9.65 1.89 7.33
CA SER A 78 9.29 2.95 8.27
C SER A 78 7.80 3.06 8.43
N GLN A 79 7.37 3.36 9.66
CA GLN A 79 5.99 3.74 9.99
C GLN A 79 4.92 2.69 9.65
N GLY A 80 3.80 2.73 10.35
CA GLY A 80 2.68 1.81 10.11
C GLY A 80 3.02 0.35 10.42
N SER A 81 2.44 -0.57 9.65
CA SER A 81 2.54 -2.02 9.88
C SER A 81 2.94 -2.79 8.60
N PRO A 82 4.16 -2.58 8.07
CA PRO A 82 4.65 -3.30 6.87
C PRO A 82 4.60 -4.82 7.02
N GLN A 83 4.78 -5.35 8.23
CA GLN A 83 4.61 -6.76 8.55
C GLN A 83 3.22 -7.31 8.20
N LEU A 84 2.18 -6.48 8.21
CA LEU A 84 0.85 -6.88 7.77
C LEU A 84 0.75 -6.93 6.24
N VAL A 85 1.58 -6.20 5.50
CA VAL A 85 1.62 -6.27 4.03
C VAL A 85 2.32 -7.55 3.60
N PHE A 86 3.46 -7.85 4.24
CA PHE A 86 4.33 -8.96 3.87
C PHE A 86 3.95 -10.33 4.44
N ARG A 87 2.91 -10.41 5.27
CA ARG A 87 2.46 -11.67 5.86
C ARG A 87 2.05 -12.67 4.76
N GLU A 88 2.39 -13.94 4.98
CA GLU A 88 2.20 -15.07 4.04
C GLU A 88 3.11 -15.06 2.79
N LEU A 89 4.07 -14.13 2.68
CA LEU A 89 5.00 -14.12 1.54
C LEU A 89 6.31 -14.84 1.88
N ASP A 90 6.58 -15.93 1.16
CA ASP A 90 7.84 -16.70 1.31
C ASP A 90 9.07 -15.93 0.80
N SER A 91 8.87 -14.91 -0.03
CA SER A 91 9.92 -14.02 -0.51
C SER A 91 10.43 -13.06 0.58
N ILE A 92 9.75 -12.99 1.73
CA ILE A 92 10.04 -12.07 2.82
C ILE A 92 10.54 -12.82 4.06
N GLY A 93 11.61 -12.30 4.62
CA GLY A 93 12.22 -12.74 5.86
C GLY A 93 11.83 -11.87 7.06
N ASP A 94 12.83 -11.32 7.74
CA ASP A 94 12.64 -10.48 8.91
C ASP A 94 12.33 -9.05 8.48
N VAL A 95 11.33 -8.45 9.11
CA VAL A 95 10.90 -7.08 8.83
C VAL A 95 11.25 -6.19 10.02
N PHE A 96 12.19 -5.27 9.78
CA PHE A 96 12.64 -4.29 10.76
C PHE A 96 11.95 -2.95 10.53
N THR A 97 11.45 -2.34 11.60
CA THR A 97 10.70 -1.07 11.52
C THR A 97 11.33 0.02 12.35
N VAL A 98 11.39 1.23 11.80
CA VAL A 98 11.73 2.45 12.56
C VAL A 98 10.60 3.46 12.42
N GLN A 99 10.12 4.01 13.53
CA GLN A 99 9.08 5.03 13.48
C GLN A 99 9.69 6.35 12.99
N SER A 100 10.69 6.89 13.67
CA SER A 100 11.26 8.18 13.28
C SER A 100 12.65 8.08 12.66
N ARG A 101 12.76 8.63 11.44
CA ARG A 101 14.03 8.80 10.72
C ARG A 101 14.75 10.11 11.04
N ARG A 102 14.01 11.09 11.56
CA ARG A 102 14.53 12.45 11.84
C ARG A 102 15.09 12.58 13.25
N ARG A 103 14.68 11.73 14.18
CA ARG A 103 15.21 11.76 15.56
C ARG A 103 16.72 11.47 15.55
N PRO A 104 17.53 12.22 16.31
CA PRO A 104 18.93 11.89 16.49
C PRO A 104 19.06 10.49 17.11
N PHE A 105 20.08 9.76 16.70
CA PHE A 105 20.26 8.34 17.03
C PHE A 105 20.31 8.05 18.54
N TRP A 106 21.03 8.90 19.28
CA TRP A 106 21.21 8.75 20.72
C TRP A 106 19.88 8.88 21.50
N PHE A 107 18.89 9.55 20.92
CA PHE A 107 17.54 9.72 21.47
C PHE A 107 16.51 8.78 20.83
N SER A 108 16.95 7.76 20.09
CA SER A 108 16.06 6.82 19.41
C SER A 108 16.47 5.37 19.71
N LEU A 109 15.82 4.79 20.73
CA LEU A 109 15.98 3.37 21.08
C LEU A 109 15.66 2.45 19.89
N GLU A 110 14.67 2.81 19.07
CA GLU A 110 14.31 2.07 17.86
C GLU A 110 15.45 2.03 16.83
N GLN A 111 16.12 3.16 16.57
CA GLN A 111 17.27 3.18 15.66
C GLN A 111 18.46 2.40 16.24
N GLN A 112 18.67 2.47 17.56
CA GLN A 112 19.70 1.70 18.24
C GLN A 112 19.42 0.19 18.15
N GLU A 113 18.16 -0.21 18.33
CA GLU A 113 17.75 -1.61 18.21
C GLU A 113 17.86 -2.11 16.76
N LEU A 114 17.46 -1.31 15.77
CA LEU A 114 17.69 -1.62 14.36
C LEU A 114 19.18 -1.90 14.10
N VAL A 115 20.07 -1.02 14.57
CA VAL A 115 21.53 -1.23 14.40
C VAL A 115 21.99 -2.52 15.09
N ARG A 116 21.52 -2.82 16.31
CA ARG A 116 21.87 -4.06 17.01
C ARG A 116 21.35 -5.31 16.27
N GLN A 117 20.16 -5.25 15.69
CA GLN A 117 19.56 -6.35 14.94
C GLN A 117 20.30 -6.59 13.63
N LEU A 118 20.61 -5.52 12.88
CA LEU A 118 21.39 -5.61 11.65
C LEU A 118 22.82 -6.12 11.91
N ARG A 119 23.48 -5.72 13.01
CA ARG A 119 24.78 -6.29 13.41
C ARG A 119 24.69 -7.78 13.72
N ARG A 120 23.68 -8.19 14.49
CA ARG A 120 23.45 -9.61 14.85
C ARG A 120 23.21 -10.47 13.63
N ARG A 121 22.46 -9.93 12.66
CA ARG A 121 22.18 -10.57 11.37
C ARG A 121 23.44 -10.72 10.51
N GLY A 122 24.34 -9.75 10.58
CA GLY A 122 25.57 -9.73 9.80
C GLY A 122 25.40 -9.10 8.40
N PRO A 123 26.54 -8.82 7.73
CA PRO A 123 26.57 -8.13 6.45
C PRO A 123 26.07 -9.01 5.30
N SER A 124 25.26 -8.44 4.41
CA SER A 124 24.75 -9.11 3.21
C SER A 124 24.54 -8.10 2.08
N PRO A 125 24.28 -8.55 0.84
CA PRO A 125 23.82 -7.67 -0.23
C PRO A 125 22.63 -6.83 0.27
N THR A 126 22.73 -5.51 0.11
CA THR A 126 21.81 -4.53 0.68
C THR A 126 21.34 -3.57 -0.40
N PHE A 127 20.04 -3.58 -0.71
CA PHE A 127 19.42 -2.78 -1.76
C PHE A 127 18.67 -1.61 -1.12
N VAL A 128 19.15 -0.39 -1.36
CA VAL A 128 18.59 0.83 -0.78
C VAL A 128 17.83 1.59 -1.86
N LEU A 129 16.52 1.77 -1.67
CA LEU A 129 15.66 2.46 -2.65
C LEU A 129 15.42 3.94 -2.31
N ASP A 130 15.73 4.35 -1.09
CA ASP A 130 15.65 5.76 -0.69
C ASP A 130 17.05 6.36 -0.61
N ASP A 131 17.29 7.42 -1.39
CA ASP A 131 18.48 8.23 -1.24
C ASP A 131 18.35 9.15 -0.01
N LEU A 132 18.70 8.60 1.15
CA LEU A 132 18.63 9.30 2.43
C LEU A 132 19.95 9.14 3.18
N PRO A 133 20.69 10.23 3.47
CA PRO A 133 21.96 10.18 4.19
C PRO A 133 21.88 9.42 5.52
N LYS A 134 20.72 9.53 6.20
CA LYS A 134 20.48 8.83 7.47
C LYS A 134 20.42 7.30 7.32
N VAL A 135 19.93 6.77 6.21
CA VAL A 135 19.94 5.32 5.91
C VAL A 135 21.38 4.84 5.88
N HIS A 136 22.21 5.47 5.05
CA HIS A 136 23.62 5.10 4.90
C HIS A 136 24.39 5.20 6.21
N TRP A 137 24.09 6.23 7.02
CA TRP A 137 24.66 6.34 8.36
C TRP A 137 24.28 5.17 9.27
N LEU A 138 23.01 4.74 9.28
CA LEU A 138 22.55 3.59 10.07
C LEU A 138 23.17 2.28 9.59
N LEU A 139 23.26 2.06 8.28
CA LEU A 139 23.87 0.86 7.70
C LEU A 139 25.36 0.77 8.03
N ARG A 140 26.12 1.87 7.88
CA ARG A 140 27.53 1.94 8.31
C ARG A 140 27.68 1.69 9.81
N ARG A 141 26.79 2.26 10.62
CA ARG A 141 26.79 2.02 12.07
C ARG A 141 26.49 0.56 12.40
N ALA A 142 25.73 -0.14 11.56
CA ALA A 142 25.45 -1.57 11.67
C ALA A 142 26.53 -2.46 11.05
N ASP A 143 27.69 -1.90 10.71
CA ASP A 143 28.85 -2.61 10.16
C ASP A 143 28.56 -3.29 8.81
N ILE A 144 27.64 -2.73 8.02
CA ILE A 144 27.38 -3.13 6.63
C ILE A 144 28.36 -2.42 5.71
N PRO A 145 29.27 -3.13 5.02
CA PRO A 145 30.27 -2.51 4.15
C PRO A 145 29.67 -1.88 2.89
N GLU A 146 30.24 -0.75 2.43
CA GLU A 146 29.76 -0.03 1.24
C GLU A 146 29.73 -0.90 -0.02
N ARG A 147 30.72 -1.81 -0.19
CA ARG A 147 30.76 -2.77 -1.32
C ARG A 147 29.54 -3.70 -1.42
N LEU A 148 28.79 -3.88 -0.32
CA LEU A 148 27.57 -4.69 -0.30
C LEU A 148 26.30 -3.88 -0.56
N ILE A 149 26.40 -2.55 -0.65
CA ILE A 149 25.26 -1.65 -0.76
C ILE A 149 25.05 -1.30 -2.24
N VAL A 150 23.91 -1.73 -2.78
CA VAL A 150 23.41 -1.32 -4.09
C VAL A 150 22.41 -0.19 -3.88
N ARG A 151 22.70 0.97 -4.47
CA ARG A 151 21.89 2.17 -4.34
C ARG A 151 21.93 3.02 -5.61
N PRO A 152 21.00 3.96 -5.77
CA PRO A 152 21.06 4.95 -6.85
C PRO A 152 22.31 5.81 -6.67
N SER A 153 23.01 6.15 -7.76
CA SER A 153 24.27 6.90 -7.72
C SER A 153 24.17 8.24 -8.47
N PRO A 154 24.20 9.40 -7.78
CA PRO A 154 24.09 10.75 -8.36
C PRO A 154 25.18 11.12 -9.37
N THR A 155 26.29 10.39 -9.35
CA THR A 155 27.41 10.56 -10.28
C THR A 155 27.39 9.38 -11.25
N GLY A 156 26.96 9.63 -12.49
CA GLY A 156 26.77 8.67 -13.58
C GLY A 156 28.02 7.91 -14.07
N ALA A 157 28.90 7.50 -13.16
CA ALA A 157 29.98 6.58 -13.45
C ALA A 157 29.40 5.14 -13.61
N SER A 158 29.36 4.71 -14.87
CA SER A 158 29.37 3.34 -15.40
C SER A 158 28.29 2.30 -15.07
N ASP A 159 27.49 2.42 -13.99
CA ASP A 159 26.60 1.29 -13.60
C ASP A 159 25.13 1.45 -13.98
N GLY A 160 24.71 2.60 -14.52
CA GLY A 160 23.34 2.81 -15.02
C GLY A 160 22.24 2.63 -13.97
N LEU A 161 22.55 2.91 -12.70
CA LEU A 161 21.71 2.66 -11.51
C LEU A 161 20.75 3.81 -11.14
N GLU A 162 20.79 4.93 -11.87
CA GLU A 162 19.88 6.05 -11.65
C GLU A 162 18.50 5.80 -12.19
N PRO A 163 17.43 6.38 -11.63
CA PRO A 163 16.11 6.38 -12.26
C PRO A 163 16.22 6.86 -13.72
N ARG A 164 15.57 6.16 -14.65
CA ARG A 164 15.48 6.57 -16.06
C ARG A 164 14.53 7.76 -16.18
N GLY A 165 15.01 8.93 -15.75
CA GLY A 165 14.19 10.13 -15.61
C GLY A 165 13.32 10.12 -14.36
N ASP A 166 12.62 11.22 -14.13
CA ASP A 166 11.72 11.43 -12.99
C ASP A 166 10.41 10.62 -13.09
N LEU A 167 10.13 10.02 -14.25
CA LEU A 167 8.91 9.30 -14.58
C LEU A 167 9.03 7.77 -14.55
N GLU A 168 10.22 7.20 -14.35
CA GLU A 168 10.37 5.75 -14.27
C GLU A 168 9.47 5.16 -13.17
N HIS A 169 8.79 4.08 -13.50
CA HIS A 169 7.91 3.40 -12.56
C HIS A 169 8.73 2.76 -11.43
N LEU A 170 8.23 2.85 -10.19
CA LEU A 170 8.96 2.38 -9.01
C LEU A 170 9.34 0.89 -9.11
N VAL A 171 8.44 0.05 -9.63
CA VAL A 171 8.68 -1.39 -9.81
C VAL A 171 9.79 -1.64 -10.84
N ASP A 172 9.85 -0.87 -11.93
CA ASP A 172 10.87 -1.05 -12.97
C ASP A 172 12.24 -0.58 -12.49
N PHE A 173 12.26 0.57 -11.81
CA PHE A 173 13.44 1.08 -11.13
C PHE A 173 13.97 0.06 -10.11
N ALA A 174 13.09 -0.45 -9.24
CA ALA A 174 13.46 -1.43 -8.22
C ALA A 174 13.97 -2.72 -8.85
N ALA A 175 13.31 -3.24 -9.90
CA ALA A 175 13.74 -4.43 -10.61
C ALA A 175 15.12 -4.25 -11.26
N ARG A 176 15.38 -3.09 -11.88
CA ARG A 176 16.69 -2.76 -12.45
C ARG A 176 17.77 -2.71 -11.38
N LEU A 177 17.53 -2.00 -10.27
CA LEU A 177 18.44 -1.97 -9.12
C LEU A 177 18.69 -3.38 -8.56
N GLY A 178 17.63 -4.18 -8.43
CA GLY A 178 17.68 -5.58 -7.97
C GLY A 178 18.40 -6.54 -8.91
N ARG A 179 18.68 -6.13 -10.16
CA ARG A 179 19.48 -6.88 -11.14
C ARG A 179 20.97 -6.50 -11.10
N CYS A 180 21.36 -5.42 -10.43
CA CYS A 180 22.74 -4.92 -10.38
C CYS A 180 23.56 -5.44 -9.17
N GLY A 181 24.86 -5.13 -9.13
CA GLY A 181 25.82 -5.39 -8.02
C GLY A 181 26.98 -6.35 -8.36
N GLU A 182 28.08 -6.30 -7.60
CA GLU A 182 29.29 -7.16 -7.71
C GLU A 182 29.01 -8.66 -7.56
N PHE A 183 27.82 -9.01 -7.07
CA PHE A 183 27.24 -10.36 -7.15
C PHE A 183 26.75 -10.72 -8.57
N GLY A 184 27.28 -10.01 -9.58
CA GLY A 184 27.00 -10.06 -11.01
C GLY A 184 25.58 -9.64 -11.39
N PRO A 185 25.33 -9.03 -12.57
CA PRO A 185 24.04 -9.20 -13.19
C PRO A 185 23.82 -10.70 -13.34
N SER A 186 22.81 -11.25 -12.66
CA SER A 186 22.43 -12.62 -12.97
C SER A 186 21.89 -12.55 -14.40
N ARG A 187 22.71 -12.99 -15.37
CA ARG A 187 22.36 -13.03 -16.80
C ARG A 187 21.03 -13.75 -17.04
N CYS A 188 20.60 -14.53 -16.06
CA CYS A 188 19.30 -15.20 -15.95
C CYS A 188 18.07 -14.29 -16.03
N PHE A 189 18.18 -12.97 -15.79
CA PHE A 189 17.02 -12.06 -15.79
C PHE A 189 17.09 -10.93 -16.82
N VAL A 190 18.04 -11.00 -17.76
CA VAL A 190 18.13 -10.02 -18.86
C VAL A 190 16.95 -10.22 -19.81
N GLY A 191 16.17 -9.17 -20.03
CA GLY A 191 14.99 -9.23 -20.89
C GLY A 191 13.71 -9.76 -20.22
N GLU A 192 13.78 -10.26 -18.98
CA GLU A 192 12.55 -10.58 -18.25
C GLU A 192 11.78 -9.29 -17.90
N PRO A 193 10.44 -9.29 -18.00
CA PRO A 193 9.63 -8.18 -17.50
C PRO A 193 9.82 -8.02 -15.99
N SER A 194 9.57 -6.82 -15.47
CA SER A 194 9.57 -6.61 -14.03
C SER A 194 8.48 -7.48 -13.39
N PRO A 195 8.77 -8.18 -12.28
CA PRO A 195 7.75 -8.94 -11.57
C PRO A 195 6.64 -8.01 -11.08
N ARG A 196 5.43 -8.56 -10.98
CA ARG A 196 4.28 -7.85 -10.43
C ARG A 196 4.33 -7.89 -8.90
N ALA A 197 3.64 -6.93 -8.28
CA ALA A 197 3.44 -6.95 -6.85
C ALA A 197 2.59 -8.16 -6.46
N GLU A 198 2.88 -8.75 -5.30
CA GLU A 198 2.18 -9.90 -4.74
C GLU A 198 1.66 -9.58 -3.34
N LEU A 199 0.47 -10.09 -3.03
CA LEU A 199 -0.06 -10.17 -1.69
C LEU A 199 -0.71 -11.55 -1.51
N ALA A 200 -0.72 -12.02 -0.29
CA ALA A 200 -1.37 -13.28 0.06
C ALA A 200 -2.20 -13.11 1.33
N THR A 201 -3.31 -13.82 1.39
CA THR A 201 -4.12 -13.99 2.59
C THR A 201 -4.14 -15.45 3.03
N SER A 202 -4.18 -15.66 4.33
CA SER A 202 -4.32 -16.99 4.92
C SER A 202 -5.77 -17.47 4.89
N GLN A 203 -5.99 -18.78 5.00
CA GLN A 203 -7.35 -19.33 5.11
C GLN A 203 -8.11 -18.76 6.32
N ALA A 204 -7.41 -18.48 7.43
CA ALA A 204 -8.01 -17.87 8.61
C ALA A 204 -8.53 -16.44 8.33
N GLU A 205 -7.79 -15.64 7.57
CA GLU A 205 -8.18 -14.29 7.16
C GLU A 205 -9.36 -14.30 6.19
N ARG A 206 -9.40 -15.26 5.25
CA ARG A 206 -10.56 -15.48 4.38
C ARG A 206 -11.81 -15.87 5.16
N ASN A 207 -11.67 -16.80 6.11
CA ASN A 207 -12.78 -17.23 6.97
C ASN A 207 -13.28 -16.10 7.89
N ASP A 208 -12.36 -15.26 8.40
CA ASP A 208 -12.72 -14.06 9.15
C ASP A 208 -13.53 -13.08 8.30
N CYS A 209 -13.08 -12.79 7.07
CA CYS A 209 -13.81 -11.93 6.14
C CYS A 209 -15.20 -12.50 5.80
N ALA A 210 -15.29 -13.80 5.51
CA ALA A 210 -16.57 -14.46 5.22
C ALA A 210 -17.57 -14.35 6.37
N ARG A 211 -17.12 -14.58 7.62
CA ARG A 211 -17.97 -14.40 8.82
C ARG A 211 -18.39 -12.94 9.00
N TRP A 212 -17.47 -12.01 8.77
CA TRP A 212 -17.75 -10.57 8.85
C TRP A 212 -18.79 -10.13 7.81
N LEU A 213 -18.72 -10.66 6.58
CA LEU A 213 -19.73 -10.43 5.54
C LEU A 213 -21.09 -11.05 5.91
N ALA A 214 -21.10 -12.30 6.39
CA ALA A 214 -22.32 -12.98 6.80
C ALA A 214 -23.05 -12.25 7.94
N GLY A 215 -22.31 -11.82 8.97
CA GLY A 215 -22.87 -11.06 10.10
C GLY A 215 -23.48 -9.71 9.72
N ARG A 216 -23.22 -9.22 8.49
CA ARG A 216 -23.77 -7.99 7.94
C ARG A 216 -24.83 -8.21 6.86
N GLY A 217 -25.21 -9.47 6.59
CA GLY A 217 -26.11 -9.81 5.49
C GLY A 217 -25.53 -9.51 4.11
N LEU A 218 -24.19 -9.46 3.99
CA LEU A 218 -23.46 -9.18 2.75
C LEU A 218 -22.94 -10.45 2.07
N ALA A 219 -23.11 -11.62 2.69
CA ALA A 219 -22.72 -12.90 2.09
C ALA A 219 -23.45 -13.13 0.76
N GLY A 220 -22.70 -13.55 -0.27
CA GLY A 220 -23.21 -13.81 -1.61
C GLY A 220 -23.60 -12.57 -2.43
N ARG A 221 -23.47 -11.35 -1.88
CA ARG A 221 -23.72 -10.10 -2.61
C ARG A 221 -22.53 -9.74 -3.48
N GLN A 222 -22.78 -9.08 -4.61
CA GLN A 222 -21.73 -8.40 -5.35
C GLN A 222 -21.27 -7.18 -4.55
N LEU A 223 -19.98 -7.13 -4.21
CA LEU A 223 -19.39 -6.06 -3.40
C LEU A 223 -18.53 -5.17 -4.28
N VAL A 224 -18.88 -3.89 -4.37
CA VAL A 224 -18.05 -2.89 -5.04
C VAL A 224 -17.40 -2.02 -3.97
N LEU A 225 -16.06 -2.06 -3.90
CA LEU A 225 -15.33 -1.26 -2.92
C LEU A 225 -15.06 0.12 -3.48
N LEU A 226 -15.35 1.15 -2.69
CA LEU A 226 -15.00 2.53 -3.00
C LEU A 226 -13.98 3.01 -1.97
N GLN A 227 -12.83 3.50 -2.42
CA GLN A 227 -11.78 4.06 -1.57
C GLN A 227 -11.58 5.55 -1.92
N PRO A 228 -12.43 6.44 -1.38
CA PRO A 228 -12.48 7.84 -1.79
C PRO A 228 -11.48 8.74 -1.07
N LEU A 229 -10.87 8.26 0.02
CA LEU A 229 -10.04 9.06 0.93
C LEU A 229 -8.61 8.54 1.03
N SER A 230 -7.72 9.48 1.37
CA SER A 230 -6.33 9.22 1.73
C SER A 230 -5.94 10.13 2.88
N ARG A 231 -5.44 9.55 3.97
CA ARG A 231 -4.81 10.30 5.07
C ARG A 231 -3.75 11.31 4.61
N ARG A 232 -3.00 10.99 3.54
CA ARG A 232 -1.94 11.88 3.02
C ARG A 232 -2.47 13.03 2.17
N ARG A 233 -3.69 12.93 1.64
CA ARG A 233 -4.27 13.91 0.70
C ARG A 233 -5.64 14.35 1.16
N ARG A 234 -5.65 15.27 2.13
CA ARG A 234 -6.91 15.86 2.64
C ARG A 234 -7.53 16.87 1.68
N ARG A 235 -6.71 17.53 0.84
CA ARG A 235 -7.12 18.54 -0.16
C ARG A 235 -7.10 17.95 -1.58
N GLY A 236 -7.91 18.50 -2.47
CA GLY A 236 -7.99 18.05 -3.86
C GLY A 236 -8.64 16.68 -4.01
N ARG A 237 -9.77 16.45 -3.33
CA ARG A 237 -10.56 15.21 -3.44
C ARG A 237 -11.38 15.22 -4.72
N TRP A 238 -11.79 14.04 -5.18
CA TRP A 238 -12.81 13.97 -6.22
C TRP A 238 -14.15 14.45 -5.65
N PRO A 239 -14.90 15.32 -6.35
CA PRO A 239 -16.16 15.88 -5.86
C PRO A 239 -17.13 14.80 -5.39
N ILE A 240 -17.83 15.07 -4.30
CA ILE A 240 -18.81 14.15 -3.71
C ILE A 240 -19.91 13.82 -4.71
N GLU A 241 -20.35 14.80 -5.50
CA GLU A 241 -21.34 14.61 -6.55
C GLU A 241 -20.88 13.61 -7.62
N ASN A 242 -19.58 13.54 -7.91
CA ASN A 242 -19.04 12.55 -8.84
C ASN A 242 -19.07 11.14 -8.24
N TRP A 243 -18.78 10.98 -6.94
CA TRP A 243 -18.98 9.71 -6.23
C TRP A 243 -20.44 9.28 -6.22
N ARG A 244 -21.37 10.23 -6.05
CA ARG A 244 -22.82 9.95 -6.12
C ARG A 244 -23.23 9.46 -7.50
N ARG A 245 -22.81 10.15 -8.58
CA ARG A 245 -23.09 9.74 -9.96
C ARG A 245 -22.54 8.34 -10.26
N LEU A 246 -21.31 8.07 -9.85
CA LEU A 246 -20.70 6.75 -9.98
C LEU A 246 -21.52 5.70 -9.21
N ALA A 247 -21.88 5.97 -7.95
CA ALA A 247 -22.65 5.04 -7.13
C ALA A 247 -24.01 4.72 -7.76
N LEU A 248 -24.72 5.74 -8.27
CA LEU A 248 -26.00 5.56 -8.97
C LEU A 248 -25.84 4.71 -10.24
N ALA A 249 -24.83 4.99 -11.06
CA ALA A 249 -24.56 4.23 -12.28
C ALA A 249 -24.21 2.75 -12.00
N ILE A 250 -23.44 2.49 -10.93
CA ILE A 250 -23.14 1.13 -10.48
C ILE A 250 -24.42 0.43 -10.03
N THR A 251 -25.27 1.08 -9.23
CA THR A 251 -26.51 0.47 -8.74
C THR A 251 -27.56 0.26 -9.83
N ASP A 252 -27.56 1.09 -10.87
CA ASP A 252 -28.44 0.90 -12.03
C ASP A 252 -28.07 -0.38 -12.80
N ARG A 253 -26.76 -0.62 -12.98
CA ARG A 253 -26.23 -1.81 -13.66
C ARG A 253 -26.24 -3.06 -12.77
N LEU A 254 -26.03 -2.90 -11.47
CA LEU A 254 -25.98 -3.98 -10.47
C LEU A 254 -26.95 -3.68 -9.31
N PRO A 255 -28.27 -3.88 -9.49
CA PRO A 255 -29.28 -3.51 -8.49
C PRO A 255 -29.09 -4.15 -7.12
N GLU A 256 -28.56 -5.38 -7.08
CA GLU A 256 -28.34 -6.15 -5.86
C GLU A 256 -26.98 -5.90 -5.20
N ALA A 257 -26.11 -5.11 -5.84
CA ALA A 257 -24.78 -4.83 -5.32
C ALA A 257 -24.81 -3.99 -4.05
N ARG A 258 -23.73 -4.09 -3.28
CA ARG A 258 -23.47 -3.25 -2.11
C ARG A 258 -22.15 -2.53 -2.31
N LEU A 259 -22.20 -1.22 -2.12
CA LEU A 259 -21.07 -0.33 -2.36
C LEU A 259 -20.46 0.00 -1.00
N LEU A 260 -19.25 -0.50 -0.75
CA LEU A 260 -18.62 -0.38 0.56
C LEU A 260 -17.59 0.75 0.53
N LEU A 261 -17.82 1.81 1.30
CA LEU A 261 -16.81 2.84 1.51
C LEU A 261 -15.75 2.27 2.45
N THR A 262 -14.55 2.11 1.92
CA THR A 262 -13.40 1.52 2.59
C THR A 262 -12.39 2.60 2.99
N GLY A 263 -11.66 2.34 4.06
CA GLY A 263 -10.64 3.22 4.59
C GLY A 263 -10.19 2.79 5.98
N SER A 264 -9.25 3.55 6.52
CA SER A 264 -8.73 3.29 7.87
C SER A 264 -9.74 3.68 8.95
N PRO A 265 -9.70 3.07 10.16
CA PRO A 265 -10.57 3.45 11.27
C PRO A 265 -10.54 4.96 11.59
N GLU A 266 -9.39 5.60 11.41
CA GLU A 266 -9.24 7.06 11.62
C GLU A 266 -9.96 7.91 10.56
N GLU A 267 -10.30 7.33 9.41
CA GLU A 267 -11.10 7.95 8.35
C GLU A 267 -12.60 7.73 8.54
N ALA A 268 -13.02 6.90 9.50
CA ALA A 268 -14.42 6.52 9.70
C ALA A 268 -15.38 7.71 9.85
N PRO A 269 -15.07 8.80 10.60
CA PRO A 269 -15.98 9.94 10.69
C PRO A 269 -16.20 10.63 9.34
N LEU A 270 -15.14 10.77 8.54
CA LEU A 270 -15.22 11.39 7.21
C LEU A 270 -15.95 10.50 6.21
N LEU A 271 -15.80 9.17 6.32
CA LEU A 271 -16.51 8.22 5.47
C LEU A 271 -18.00 8.15 5.82
N ALA A 272 -18.36 8.28 7.09
CA ALA A 272 -19.76 8.39 7.51
C ALA A 272 -20.42 9.70 7.05
N GLU A 273 -19.67 10.79 7.00
CA GLU A 273 -20.13 12.03 6.35
C GLU A 273 -20.33 11.83 4.85
N LEU A 274 -19.35 11.23 4.17
CA LEU A 274 -19.40 10.97 2.74
C LEU A 274 -20.57 10.04 2.37
N GLU A 275 -20.83 8.99 3.16
CA GLU A 275 -21.98 8.11 2.98
C GLU A 275 -23.29 8.90 2.98
N ARG A 276 -23.49 9.77 3.98
CA ARG A 276 -24.68 10.63 4.09
C ARG A 276 -24.79 11.60 2.92
N SER A 277 -23.68 12.16 2.45
CA SER A 277 -23.68 13.10 1.32
C SER A 277 -23.89 12.44 -0.04
N ILE A 278 -23.39 11.20 -0.22
CA ILE A 278 -23.67 10.41 -1.43
C ILE A 278 -25.17 10.07 -1.50
N ALA A 279 -25.79 9.78 -0.36
CA ALA A 279 -27.25 9.57 -0.24
C ALA A 279 -27.81 8.50 -1.20
N VAL A 280 -27.04 7.43 -1.46
CA VAL A 280 -27.47 6.27 -2.25
C VAL A 280 -27.67 5.08 -1.28
N PRO A 281 -28.85 4.44 -1.22
CA PRO A 281 -29.15 3.41 -0.23
C PRO A 281 -28.19 2.21 -0.18
N ALA A 282 -27.59 1.85 -1.32
CA ALA A 282 -26.66 0.73 -1.43
C ALA A 282 -25.25 1.03 -0.89
N VAL A 283 -24.93 2.30 -0.59
CA VAL A 283 -23.61 2.75 -0.14
C VAL A 283 -23.53 2.71 1.38
N ARG A 284 -22.52 2.02 1.93
CA ARG A 284 -22.30 1.89 3.37
C ARG A 284 -20.82 2.04 3.72
N SER A 285 -20.50 2.82 4.75
CA SER A 285 -19.17 2.88 5.32
C SER A 285 -18.90 1.66 6.19
N VAL A 286 -17.76 1.02 5.94
CA VAL A 286 -17.30 -0.16 6.69
C VAL A 286 -15.96 0.06 7.38
N ALA A 287 -15.39 1.27 7.28
CA ALA A 287 -14.08 1.61 7.83
C ALA A 287 -13.89 1.37 9.34
N PRO A 288 -14.90 1.54 10.23
CA PRO A 288 -14.73 1.23 11.64
C PRO A 288 -14.26 -0.21 11.90
N ASP A 289 -14.69 -1.16 11.08
CA ASP A 289 -14.54 -2.59 11.31
C ASP A 289 -13.77 -3.30 10.18
N LEU A 290 -12.91 -2.56 9.45
CA LEU A 290 -12.16 -3.08 8.31
C LEU A 290 -10.64 -2.91 8.49
N PRO A 291 -10.00 -3.74 9.33
CA PRO A 291 -8.55 -3.76 9.45
C PRO A 291 -7.89 -4.23 8.15
N LEU A 292 -6.60 -3.90 7.98
CA LEU A 292 -5.88 -4.09 6.72
C LEU A 292 -5.94 -5.53 6.17
N ARG A 293 -5.78 -6.54 7.02
CA ARG A 293 -5.81 -7.95 6.58
C ARG A 293 -7.20 -8.40 6.14
N ARG A 294 -8.26 -7.85 6.75
CA ARG A 294 -9.64 -8.07 6.31
C ARG A 294 -9.92 -7.35 4.98
N LEU A 295 -9.36 -6.16 4.78
CA LEU A 295 -9.42 -5.48 3.48
C LEU A 295 -8.79 -6.33 2.37
N PHE A 296 -7.64 -6.98 2.62
CA PHE A 296 -7.03 -7.87 1.62
C PHE A 296 -7.92 -9.06 1.30
N ALA A 297 -8.45 -9.77 2.30
CA ALA A 297 -9.39 -10.86 2.05
C ALA A 297 -10.68 -10.40 1.35
N LEU A 298 -11.14 -9.18 1.65
CA LEU A 298 -12.29 -8.57 0.97
C LEU A 298 -11.99 -8.25 -0.50
N LEU A 299 -10.77 -7.80 -0.82
CA LEU A 299 -10.34 -7.52 -2.18
C LEU A 299 -10.26 -8.80 -3.05
N GLU A 300 -9.94 -9.95 -2.46
CA GLU A 300 -9.95 -11.25 -3.19
C GLU A 300 -11.35 -11.65 -3.68
N VAL A 301 -12.41 -11.20 -2.98
CA VAL A 301 -13.81 -11.59 -3.27
C VAL A 301 -14.68 -10.43 -3.76
N ALA A 302 -14.13 -9.22 -3.82
CA ALA A 302 -14.85 -8.05 -4.31
C ALA A 302 -15.09 -8.17 -5.81
N HIS A 303 -16.27 -7.75 -6.26
CA HIS A 303 -16.60 -7.65 -7.69
C HIS A 303 -15.66 -6.67 -8.39
N SER A 304 -15.40 -5.53 -7.75
CA SER A 304 -14.52 -4.48 -8.27
C SER A 304 -14.15 -3.47 -7.19
N CYS A 305 -13.09 -2.71 -7.41
CA CYS A 305 -12.64 -1.62 -6.57
C CYS A 305 -12.50 -0.33 -7.39
N VAL A 306 -13.02 0.80 -6.87
CA VAL A 306 -12.75 2.14 -7.38
C VAL A 306 -12.03 2.94 -6.31
N SER A 307 -10.78 3.33 -6.58
CA SER A 307 -9.89 3.92 -5.59
C SER A 307 -9.20 5.16 -6.11
N ILE A 308 -8.85 6.09 -5.22
CA ILE A 308 -7.79 7.08 -5.52
C ILE A 308 -6.40 6.46 -5.39
N ASP A 309 -5.34 7.15 -5.82
CA ASP A 309 -3.93 6.72 -5.83
C ASP A 309 -3.34 6.43 -4.42
N THR A 310 -3.75 5.32 -3.82
CA THR A 310 -3.43 4.95 -2.43
C THR A 310 -3.00 3.48 -2.31
N GLY A 311 -2.54 3.10 -1.12
CA GLY A 311 -2.14 1.73 -0.85
C GLY A 311 -3.20 0.66 -1.17
N PRO A 312 -4.50 0.87 -0.85
CA PRO A 312 -5.55 -0.06 -1.26
C PRO A 312 -5.64 -0.30 -2.77
N ALA A 313 -5.37 0.70 -3.62
CA ALA A 313 -5.33 0.50 -5.07
C ALA A 313 -4.19 -0.46 -5.49
N GLN A 314 -3.02 -0.34 -4.86
CA GLN A 314 -1.91 -1.27 -5.08
C GLN A 314 -2.27 -2.68 -4.62
N ALA A 315 -2.92 -2.80 -3.46
CA ALA A 315 -3.37 -4.09 -2.93
C ALA A 315 -4.44 -4.74 -3.81
N ALA A 316 -5.39 -3.97 -4.33
CA ALA A 316 -6.42 -4.45 -5.25
C ALA A 316 -5.79 -5.07 -6.50
N ALA A 317 -4.83 -4.37 -7.12
CA ALA A 317 -4.09 -4.88 -8.26
C ALA A 317 -3.30 -6.16 -7.92
N ALA A 318 -2.59 -6.18 -6.79
CA ALA A 318 -1.80 -7.35 -6.36
C ALA A 318 -2.66 -8.58 -6.04
N LEU A 319 -3.94 -8.39 -5.68
CA LEU A 319 -4.90 -9.46 -5.39
C LEU A 319 -5.83 -9.77 -6.58
N GLY A 320 -5.60 -9.15 -7.75
CA GLY A 320 -6.36 -9.42 -8.97
C GLY A 320 -7.78 -8.85 -9.00
N CYS A 321 -8.14 -7.97 -8.06
CA CYS A 321 -9.45 -7.32 -8.03
C CYS A 321 -9.58 -6.34 -9.22
N PRO A 322 -10.66 -6.42 -10.03
CA PRO A 322 -10.92 -5.43 -11.08
C PRO A 322 -10.91 -4.01 -10.52
N LEU A 323 -10.03 -3.15 -11.07
CA LEU A 323 -9.68 -1.88 -10.44
C LEU A 323 -9.85 -0.70 -11.39
N VAL A 324 -10.55 0.33 -10.93
CA VAL A 324 -10.42 1.68 -11.47
C VAL A 324 -9.68 2.54 -10.47
N VAL A 325 -8.61 3.20 -10.92
CA VAL A 325 -7.78 4.07 -10.06
C VAL A 325 -7.72 5.49 -10.60
N LEU A 326 -8.03 6.46 -9.73
CA LEU A 326 -8.08 7.87 -10.08
C LEU A 326 -6.78 8.58 -9.69
N PHE A 327 -6.19 9.28 -10.65
CA PHE A 327 -4.95 10.05 -10.51
C PHE A 327 -5.18 11.54 -10.75
N GLY A 328 -4.96 12.34 -9.70
CA GLY A 328 -4.87 13.79 -9.78
C GLY A 328 -3.42 14.24 -9.90
N ARG A 329 -2.90 14.89 -8.87
CA ARG A 329 -1.53 15.45 -8.89
C ARG A 329 -0.40 14.43 -8.96
N ALA A 330 -0.65 13.17 -8.62
CA ALA A 330 0.38 12.14 -8.80
C ALA A 330 0.38 11.64 -10.23
N ASP A 331 1.59 11.39 -10.74
CA ASP A 331 1.78 10.89 -12.09
C ASP A 331 1.69 9.36 -12.14
N PRO A 332 0.69 8.79 -12.84
CA PRO A 332 0.48 7.35 -12.92
C PRO A 332 1.66 6.61 -13.57
N ARG A 333 2.52 7.27 -14.36
CA ARG A 333 3.72 6.64 -14.93
C ARG A 333 4.66 6.10 -13.85
N ARG A 334 4.63 6.69 -12.65
CA ARG A 334 5.53 6.34 -11.54
C ARG A 334 4.99 5.26 -10.62
N ASN A 335 3.68 5.20 -10.45
CA ASN A 335 3.04 4.47 -9.37
C ASN A 335 1.63 3.94 -9.71
N ALA A 336 1.26 3.84 -10.99
CA ALA A 336 0.05 3.13 -11.36
C ALA A 336 0.11 1.67 -10.83
N PRO A 337 -0.96 1.17 -10.19
CA PRO A 337 -1.05 -0.23 -9.83
C PRO A 337 -0.85 -1.14 -11.05
N ARG A 338 -0.10 -2.22 -10.87
CA ARG A 338 0.14 -3.26 -11.87
C ARG A 338 -0.22 -4.61 -11.26
N GLY A 339 -1.07 -5.37 -11.94
CA GLY A 339 -1.61 -6.63 -11.45
C GLY A 339 -2.25 -7.43 -12.57
N ASP A 340 -2.56 -8.71 -12.29
CA ASP A 340 -3.09 -9.66 -13.27
C ASP A 340 -4.58 -9.44 -13.61
N GLY A 341 -5.31 -8.78 -12.72
CA GLY A 341 -6.70 -8.38 -12.98
C GLY A 341 -6.82 -7.19 -13.94
N PRO A 342 -8.04 -6.93 -14.46
CA PRO A 342 -8.33 -5.73 -15.23
C PRO A 342 -8.08 -4.45 -14.42
N ILE A 343 -7.32 -3.50 -14.97
CA ILE A 343 -6.99 -2.23 -14.31
C ILE A 343 -7.17 -1.08 -15.30
N ALA A 344 -7.97 -0.07 -14.91
CA ALA A 344 -8.11 1.18 -15.63
C ALA A 344 -7.60 2.36 -14.80
N VAL A 345 -6.87 3.26 -15.46
CA VAL A 345 -6.30 4.48 -14.85
C VAL A 345 -7.06 5.68 -15.38
N CYS A 346 -7.74 6.41 -14.48
CA CYS A 346 -8.50 7.61 -14.82
C CYS A 346 -7.74 8.88 -14.41
N CYS A 347 -7.55 9.79 -15.37
CA CYS A 347 -6.92 11.09 -15.21
C CYS A 347 -7.83 12.18 -15.83
N ALA A 348 -7.52 13.45 -15.58
CA ALA A 348 -8.24 14.57 -16.18
C ALA A 348 -8.14 14.60 -17.72
N TRP A 349 -6.96 14.23 -18.25
CA TRP A 349 -6.63 14.35 -19.66
C TRP A 349 -6.20 13.01 -20.26
N PRO A 350 -6.47 12.77 -21.56
CA PRO A 350 -6.02 11.57 -22.24
C PRO A 350 -4.49 11.61 -22.45
N ARG A 351 -3.90 10.44 -22.71
CA ARG A 351 -2.44 10.24 -22.71
C ARG A 351 -1.69 11.14 -23.67
N GLU A 352 -2.30 11.49 -24.79
CA GLU A 352 -1.72 12.34 -25.84
C GLU A 352 -1.49 13.79 -25.36
N ARG A 353 -2.16 14.19 -24.28
CA ARG A 353 -2.00 15.52 -23.65
C ARG A 353 -1.15 15.48 -22.37
N TRP A 354 -0.55 14.34 -22.05
CA TRP A 354 0.26 14.23 -20.84
C TRP A 354 1.57 14.99 -21.00
N PRO A 355 1.94 15.82 -20.01
CA PRO A 355 3.19 16.57 -20.06
C PRO A 355 4.42 15.64 -19.99
N ALA A 356 5.56 16.13 -20.48
CA ALA A 356 6.79 15.35 -20.54
C ALA A 356 7.48 15.21 -19.17
N THR A 357 7.24 16.14 -18.24
CA THR A 357 7.90 16.13 -16.93
C THR A 357 6.91 15.97 -15.78
N ARG A 358 7.40 15.46 -14.64
CA ARG A 358 6.59 15.33 -13.43
C ARG A 358 6.15 16.68 -12.87
N ARG A 359 6.99 17.71 -12.97
CA ARG A 359 6.69 19.04 -12.43
C ARG A 359 5.49 19.67 -13.15
N GLU A 360 5.45 19.53 -14.47
CA GLU A 360 4.32 19.99 -15.29
C GLU A 360 3.06 19.18 -15.01
N TRP A 361 3.17 17.86 -14.81
CA TRP A 361 2.04 17.01 -14.38
C TRP A 361 1.41 17.54 -13.09
N GLU A 362 2.24 17.71 -12.05
CA GLU A 362 1.80 18.12 -10.71
C GLU A 362 1.09 19.48 -10.69
N GLY A 363 1.35 20.33 -11.69
CA GLY A 363 0.73 21.64 -11.90
C GLY A 363 -0.50 21.66 -12.81
N SER A 364 -0.79 20.59 -13.56
CA SER A 364 -1.85 20.56 -14.59
C SER A 364 -2.96 19.52 -14.34
N HIS A 365 -2.80 18.67 -13.33
CA HIS A 365 -3.76 17.59 -13.05
C HIS A 365 -4.36 17.72 -11.65
N ALA A 366 -5.68 17.90 -11.57
CA ALA A 366 -6.44 17.86 -10.33
C ALA A 366 -7.48 16.74 -10.32
N MET A 367 -7.76 16.17 -9.15
CA MET A 367 -8.82 15.16 -9.00
C MET A 367 -10.17 15.70 -9.52
N ALA A 368 -10.49 16.97 -9.25
CA ALA A 368 -11.76 17.57 -9.61
C ALA A 368 -12.04 17.64 -11.12
N GLU A 369 -11.00 17.55 -11.94
CA GLU A 369 -11.10 17.60 -13.41
C GLU A 369 -11.35 16.22 -14.02
N ILE A 370 -11.23 15.14 -13.23
CA ILE A 370 -11.53 13.78 -13.69
C ILE A 370 -13.05 13.67 -13.90
N SER A 371 -13.46 13.36 -15.12
CA SER A 371 -14.87 13.21 -15.49
C SER A 371 -15.53 12.03 -14.76
N PRO A 372 -16.72 12.19 -14.17
CA PRO A 372 -17.50 11.05 -13.66
C PRO A 372 -17.86 10.05 -14.75
N GLN A 373 -18.12 10.51 -15.98
CA GLN A 373 -18.46 9.61 -17.08
C GLN A 373 -17.27 8.72 -17.45
N SER A 374 -16.05 9.27 -17.53
CA SER A 374 -14.87 8.45 -17.86
C SER A 374 -14.57 7.39 -16.80
N VAL A 375 -14.89 7.66 -15.53
CA VAL A 375 -14.76 6.68 -14.44
C VAL A 375 -15.84 5.59 -14.53
N ILE A 376 -17.08 5.94 -14.90
CA ILE A 376 -18.17 4.99 -15.11
C ILE A 376 -17.88 4.08 -16.31
N ASP A 377 -17.39 4.65 -17.41
CA ASP A 377 -17.01 3.92 -18.61
C ASP A 377 -15.86 2.95 -18.31
N ALA A 378 -14.80 3.44 -17.65
CA ALA A 378 -13.67 2.62 -17.21
C ALA A 378 -14.11 1.49 -16.26
N TRP A 379 -15.01 1.79 -15.31
CA TRP A 379 -15.55 0.77 -14.40
C TRP A 379 -16.34 -0.31 -15.15
N THR A 380 -17.15 0.11 -16.12
CA THR A 380 -17.87 -0.82 -17.00
C THR A 380 -16.89 -1.71 -17.76
N GLU A 381 -15.86 -1.13 -18.37
CA GLU A 381 -14.83 -1.87 -19.13
C GLU A 381 -14.14 -2.93 -18.26
N VAL A 382 -13.63 -2.55 -17.08
CA VAL A 382 -12.90 -3.51 -16.22
C VAL A 382 -13.79 -4.60 -15.62
N THR A 383 -15.13 -4.45 -15.65
CA THR A 383 -16.09 -5.41 -15.07
C THR A 383 -16.87 -6.23 -16.10
N SER A 384 -16.83 -5.89 -17.38
CA SER A 384 -17.66 -6.53 -18.42
C SER A 384 -17.18 -7.90 -18.88
N GLY A 385 -16.10 -8.46 -18.33
CA GLY A 385 -15.62 -9.81 -18.64
C GLY A 385 -15.00 -10.01 -20.04
N GLU A 386 -15.13 -9.04 -20.95
CA GLU A 386 -14.28 -8.94 -22.13
C GLU A 386 -12.93 -8.39 -21.70
N VAL A 387 -11.90 -9.22 -21.76
CA VAL A 387 -10.50 -8.80 -21.60
C VAL A 387 -10.15 -7.88 -22.76
N ALA A 388 -10.49 -6.61 -22.62
CA ALA A 388 -9.84 -5.56 -23.35
C ALA A 388 -8.66 -5.10 -22.49
N VAL A 389 -7.48 -5.67 -22.75
CA VAL A 389 -6.27 -4.87 -22.63
C VAL A 389 -6.35 -3.83 -23.75
N THR A 390 -7.20 -2.83 -23.57
CA THR A 390 -7.24 -1.65 -24.44
C THR A 390 -6.13 -0.72 -23.99
N ALA A 391 -4.90 -1.20 -24.18
CA ALA A 391 -3.87 -0.30 -24.64
C ALA A 391 -4.36 0.24 -26.00
N ARG A 392 -4.90 1.45 -26.01
CA ARG A 392 -5.02 2.22 -27.25
C ARG A 392 -3.64 2.21 -27.95
N PRO A 393 -3.59 2.12 -29.29
CA PRO A 393 -2.40 1.71 -30.03
C PRO A 393 -1.18 2.54 -29.65
N GLY A 394 -0.12 1.85 -29.24
CA GLY A 394 1.11 2.43 -28.66
C GLY A 394 1.67 1.65 -27.46
N ALA A 395 1.28 0.38 -27.30
CA ALA A 395 1.74 -0.53 -26.26
C ALA A 395 3.20 -0.97 -26.48
N ALA A 396 4.11 -0.26 -25.84
CA ALA A 396 5.27 -0.85 -25.19
C ALA A 396 5.29 -0.29 -23.77
N LEU A 397 5.23 -1.17 -22.77
CA LEU A 397 5.45 -0.85 -21.37
C LEU A 397 6.94 -0.56 -21.12
#